data_AF-A0A7Y4WFB3-F1
#
_entry.id   AF-A0A7Y4WFB3-F1
#
_cell.length_a   1.000
_cell.length_b   1.000
_cell.length_c   1.000
_cell.angle_alpha   90.00
_cell.angle_beta   90.00
_cell.angle_gamma   90.00
#
_symmetry.space_group_name_H-M   'P 1'
#
loop_
_entity.id
_entity.type
_entity.pdbx_description
1 polymer ?
#
loop_
_entity_poly.entity_id
_entity_poly.type
_entity_poly.pdbx_seq_one_letter_code
_entity_poly.pdbx_strand_id
1 'polypeptide(L)'
;MASDETGASERASTLGRDDKGDKGKGGGSEEKEKPGNGKPEAGDSGKPEKTFHGSLSGFVTAVSGTSITVRGITVTPAPGAIIRHGNRILDFTGIVVGNHVQAKGTMTQGALLASEIKVEETKREDGDDNERSGTISGLAATTGCPVLTFVIGTTTIRTSSTTVFEDVLCSALANGAVVEVSGVLQTDGSILATKVELEDDEDDAKVEGQVSGLSSIASCPVVSFTIGTKQITTSASTTFEDVTCAALVNGLDVEVKGVVQSNGSILATKVERD
;
A
#
# COMPACT_ATOMS: atom_id res chain seq x y z
N MET A 1 -20.84 -37.54 -46.27
CA MET A 1 -21.21 -36.58 -47.33
C MET A 1 -21.17 -35.19 -46.72
N ALA A 2 -20.41 -34.18 -47.12
CA ALA A 2 -19.31 -33.93 -48.05
C ALA A 2 -18.79 -32.53 -47.61
N SER A 3 -17.48 -32.35 -47.37
CA SER A 3 -16.52 -31.60 -48.21
C SER A 3 -16.67 -30.07 -48.13
N ASP A 4 -15.73 -29.36 -47.49
CA ASP A 4 -14.66 -28.49 -48.09
C ASP A 4 -15.10 -27.00 -48.17
N GLU A 5 -14.31 -25.93 -48.07
CA GLU A 5 -12.88 -25.67 -48.36
C GLU A 5 -12.42 -24.33 -47.71
N THR A 6 -11.13 -24.24 -47.38
CA THR A 6 -10.17 -23.10 -47.58
C THR A 6 -10.15 -21.81 -46.73
N GLY A 7 -8.91 -21.39 -46.38
CA GLY A 7 -8.56 -19.99 -46.17
C GLY A 7 -7.31 -19.68 -45.33
N ALA A 8 -6.14 -20.24 -45.65
CA ALA A 8 -4.85 -19.85 -45.06
C ALA A 8 -4.28 -18.59 -45.75
N SER A 9 -3.64 -17.69 -44.98
CA SER A 9 -2.82 -16.61 -45.52
C SER A 9 -1.52 -16.46 -44.70
N GLU A 10 -0.48 -17.13 -45.17
CA GLU A 10 0.91 -16.83 -44.85
C GLU A 10 1.38 -15.60 -45.63
N ARG A 11 2.13 -14.70 -44.99
CA ARG A 11 3.17 -13.91 -45.68
C ARG A 11 4.38 -13.72 -44.77
N ALA A 12 5.42 -14.47 -45.10
CA ALA A 12 6.80 -14.17 -44.77
C ALA A 12 7.30 -13.01 -45.63
N SER A 13 8.14 -12.15 -45.05
CA SER A 13 9.04 -11.27 -45.79
C SER A 13 10.41 -11.27 -45.13
N THR A 14 11.38 -11.56 -45.98
CA THR A 14 12.75 -11.96 -45.76
C THR A 14 13.74 -10.80 -45.86
N LEU A 15 14.95 -11.05 -45.32
CA LEU A 15 16.28 -10.57 -45.75
C LEU A 15 16.80 -9.21 -45.24
N GLY A 16 18.06 -9.27 -44.77
CA GLY A 16 18.94 -8.10 -44.65
C GLY A 16 20.02 -8.25 -43.58
N ARG A 17 20.99 -9.17 -43.77
CA ARG A 17 22.32 -9.04 -43.14
C ARG A 17 23.12 -8.06 -43.98
N ASP A 18 23.85 -7.13 -43.36
CA ASP A 18 25.14 -6.68 -43.87
C ASP A 18 26.02 -6.12 -42.73
N ASP A 19 27.23 -6.64 -42.73
CA ASP A 19 28.39 -6.36 -41.90
C ASP A 19 29.16 -5.19 -42.52
N LYS A 20 29.60 -4.21 -41.72
CA LYS A 20 30.86 -3.47 -41.95
C LYS A 20 31.15 -2.50 -40.81
N GLY A 21 32.32 -2.68 -40.21
CA GLY A 21 32.90 -1.74 -39.26
C GLY A 21 33.36 -0.43 -39.93
N ASP A 22 33.50 0.59 -39.10
CA ASP A 22 34.35 1.73 -39.39
C ASP A 22 35.10 2.20 -38.12
N LYS A 23 36.36 2.54 -38.33
CA LYS A 23 37.31 3.06 -37.35
C LYS A 23 37.47 4.56 -37.58
N GLY A 24 37.37 5.37 -36.54
CA GLY A 24 37.92 6.73 -36.52
C GLY A 24 37.75 7.34 -35.12
N LYS A 25 38.76 7.29 -34.24
CA LYS A 25 39.85 8.29 -34.06
C LYS A 25 39.37 9.74 -33.92
N GLY A 26 39.64 10.33 -32.75
CA GLY A 26 40.28 11.65 -32.67
C GLY A 26 39.73 12.64 -31.63
N GLY A 27 40.57 12.96 -30.64
CA GLY A 27 40.55 14.20 -29.84
C GLY A 27 39.88 14.06 -28.46
N GLY A 28 40.55 14.11 -27.30
CA GLY A 28 41.91 14.55 -26.99
C GLY A 28 41.93 15.93 -26.32
N SER A 29 41.94 15.94 -24.99
CA SER A 29 42.60 16.94 -24.10
C SER A 29 42.37 16.47 -22.65
N GLU A 30 43.21 15.58 -22.12
CA GLU A 30 44.41 15.92 -21.33
C GLU A 30 44.12 16.81 -20.11
N GLU A 31 44.25 16.24 -18.91
CA GLU A 31 45.18 16.83 -17.94
C GLU A 31 45.77 15.81 -16.93
N LYS A 32 46.97 15.35 -17.29
CA LYS A 32 48.19 15.19 -16.48
C LYS A 32 48.12 14.45 -15.13
N GLU A 33 48.52 13.17 -15.17
CA GLU A 33 49.35 12.58 -14.12
C GLU A 33 50.82 12.98 -14.32
N LYS A 34 51.53 13.29 -13.23
CA LYS A 34 52.99 13.32 -13.16
C LYS A 34 53.49 12.34 -12.08
N PRO A 35 54.72 11.78 -12.25
CA PRO A 35 55.04 10.40 -11.91
C PRO A 35 56.02 10.29 -10.73
N GLY A 36 56.21 9.08 -10.19
CA GLY A 36 57.37 8.81 -9.34
C GLY A 36 57.38 7.50 -8.55
N ASN A 37 57.73 6.41 -9.24
CA ASN A 37 58.71 5.38 -8.88
C ASN A 37 58.90 4.93 -7.40
N GLY A 38 58.77 3.62 -7.14
CA GLY A 38 59.36 2.98 -5.95
C GLY A 38 59.05 1.50 -5.74
N LYS A 39 59.78 0.62 -6.45
CA LYS A 39 60.30 -0.74 -6.11
C LYS A 39 59.35 -1.83 -5.52
N PRO A 40 59.45 -3.12 -5.97
CA PRO A 40 58.61 -4.20 -5.46
C PRO A 40 59.19 -4.79 -4.17
N GLU A 41 58.34 -5.05 -3.17
CA GLU A 41 58.71 -5.92 -2.05
C GLU A 41 57.49 -6.60 -1.41
N ALA A 42 57.59 -7.94 -1.40
CA ALA A 42 57.05 -8.97 -0.52
C ALA A 42 55.65 -8.84 0.11
N GLY A 43 54.93 -9.97 0.08
CA GLY A 43 53.55 -10.12 0.51
C GLY A 43 53.27 -9.72 1.96
N ASP A 44 52.15 -9.04 2.13
CA ASP A 44 51.47 -8.83 3.40
C ASP A 44 50.15 -9.61 3.38
N SER A 45 50.16 -10.71 4.11
CA SER A 45 49.01 -11.54 4.41
C SER A 45 48.08 -10.82 5.40
N GLY A 46 46.88 -10.44 4.94
CA GLY A 46 45.75 -10.17 5.85
C GLY A 46 45.22 -8.74 5.89
N LYS A 47 44.84 -8.16 4.74
CA LYS A 47 43.98 -6.97 4.76
C LYS A 47 42.52 -7.42 4.88
N PRO A 48 41.72 -6.95 5.86
CA PRO A 48 40.30 -7.26 5.89
C PRO A 48 39.67 -6.78 4.58
N GLU A 49 38.81 -7.60 3.98
CA GLU A 49 37.98 -7.19 2.85
C GLU A 49 37.37 -5.83 3.19
N LYS A 50 37.52 -4.84 2.31
CA LYS A 50 36.91 -3.53 2.51
C LYS A 50 35.41 -3.73 2.59
N THR A 51 34.85 -3.69 3.80
CA THR A 51 33.41 -3.70 4.02
C THR A 51 32.85 -2.37 3.51
N PHE A 52 32.31 -2.40 2.29
CA PHE A 52 31.56 -1.26 1.77
C PHE A 52 30.22 -1.19 2.50
N HIS A 53 30.05 -0.16 3.32
CA HIS A 53 28.74 0.21 3.85
C HIS A 53 27.88 0.73 2.69
N GLY A 54 27.05 -0.16 2.12
CA GLY A 54 26.12 0.16 1.05
C GLY A 54 24.82 0.72 1.63
N SER A 55 24.33 1.79 1.02
CA SER A 55 22.95 2.25 1.17
C SER A 55 22.25 2.06 -0.17
N LEU A 56 21.12 1.36 -0.17
CA LEU A 56 20.31 1.08 -1.34
C LEU A 56 18.89 1.58 -1.09
N SER A 57 18.43 2.49 -1.94
CA SER A 57 17.06 3.00 -1.92
C SER A 57 16.34 2.61 -3.21
N GLY A 58 15.07 2.24 -3.09
CA GLY A 58 14.21 2.02 -4.24
C GLY A 58 13.01 1.13 -3.93
N PHE A 59 12.24 0.84 -4.97
CA PHE A 59 11.10 -0.06 -4.86
C PHE A 59 11.53 -1.52 -4.83
N VAL A 60 10.84 -2.31 -4.01
CA VAL A 60 10.92 -3.76 -4.00
C VAL A 60 10.26 -4.27 -5.27
N THR A 61 11.02 -4.95 -6.12
CA THR A 61 10.51 -5.50 -7.39
C THR A 61 10.26 -7.01 -7.31
N ALA A 62 10.79 -7.68 -6.28
CA ALA A 62 10.55 -9.09 -6.00
C ALA A 62 10.80 -9.39 -4.52
N VAL A 63 10.10 -10.40 -3.99
CA VAL A 63 10.35 -10.99 -2.67
C VAL A 63 10.55 -12.49 -2.88
N SER A 64 11.65 -13.05 -2.36
CA SER A 64 12.00 -14.47 -2.49
C SER A 64 12.63 -14.98 -1.20
N GLY A 65 11.91 -15.87 -0.51
CA GLY A 65 12.33 -16.39 0.80
C GLY A 65 12.53 -15.25 1.80
N THR A 66 13.77 -15.06 2.28
CA THR A 66 14.18 -13.99 3.18
C THR A 66 14.96 -12.88 2.48
N SER A 67 14.75 -12.70 1.17
CA SER A 67 15.42 -11.68 0.38
C SER A 67 14.43 -10.85 -0.44
N ILE A 68 14.76 -9.59 -0.66
CA ILE A 68 14.03 -8.69 -1.54
C ILE A 68 14.94 -8.23 -2.67
N THR A 69 14.37 -7.89 -3.83
CA THR A 69 15.11 -7.28 -4.94
C THR A 69 14.78 -5.80 -5.02
N VAL A 70 15.79 -4.94 -5.01
CA VAL A 70 15.66 -3.49 -5.12
C VAL A 70 16.64 -2.99 -6.17
N ARG A 71 16.14 -2.36 -7.24
CA ARG A 71 16.94 -1.92 -8.41
C ARG A 71 17.81 -3.05 -9.01
N GLY A 72 17.30 -4.28 -9.00
CA GLY A 72 18.02 -5.47 -9.47
C GLY A 72 19.08 -6.03 -8.51
N ILE A 73 19.26 -5.43 -7.33
CA ILE A 73 20.18 -5.91 -6.28
C ILE A 73 19.39 -6.73 -5.27
N THR A 74 19.89 -7.93 -4.95
CA THR A 74 19.34 -8.75 -3.87
C THR A 74 19.75 -8.18 -2.53
N VAL A 75 18.78 -7.91 -1.68
CA VAL A 75 18.96 -7.47 -0.29
C VAL A 75 18.50 -8.59 0.63
N THR A 76 19.39 -9.03 1.52
CA THR A 76 19.09 -10.04 2.54
C THR A 76 19.34 -9.44 3.92
N PRO A 77 18.39 -9.49 4.87
CA PRO A 77 18.64 -9.05 6.23
C PRO A 77 19.73 -9.91 6.90
N ALA A 78 20.69 -9.26 7.55
CA ALA A 78 21.66 -9.91 8.42
C ALA A 78 20.97 -10.47 9.68
N PRO A 79 21.58 -11.44 10.38
CA PRO A 79 21.12 -11.82 11.71
C PRO A 79 21.03 -10.60 12.64
N GLY A 80 19.85 -10.37 13.23
CA GLY A 80 19.59 -9.21 14.09
C GLY A 80 19.33 -7.89 13.34
N ALA A 81 19.14 -7.93 12.02
CA ALA A 81 18.78 -6.75 11.25
C ALA A 81 17.45 -6.15 11.72
N ILE A 82 17.37 -4.82 11.73
CA ILE A 82 16.17 -4.10 12.09
C ILE A 82 15.37 -3.83 10.82
N ILE A 83 14.12 -4.30 10.79
CA ILE A 83 13.15 -3.95 9.74
C ILE A 83 12.10 -3.08 10.39
N ARG A 84 11.81 -1.92 9.79
CA ARG A 84 10.89 -0.96 10.40
C ARG A 84 10.19 -0.09 9.38
N HIS A 85 9.03 0.43 9.77
CA HIS A 85 8.36 1.56 9.13
C HIS A 85 8.18 2.63 10.20
N GLY A 86 8.83 3.79 10.00
CA GLY A 86 8.83 4.84 11.02
C GLY A 86 9.42 4.32 12.32
N ASN A 87 8.61 4.33 13.39
CA ASN A 87 8.99 3.81 14.71
C ASN A 87 8.52 2.38 14.97
N ARG A 88 7.72 1.78 14.08
CA ARG A 88 7.19 0.41 14.24
C ARG A 88 8.19 -0.59 13.68
N ILE A 89 8.55 -1.60 14.48
CA ILE A 89 9.32 -2.75 14.03
C ILE A 89 8.41 -3.69 13.24
N LEU A 90 8.92 -4.19 12.12
CA LEU A 90 8.24 -5.14 11.24
C LEU A 90 8.98 -6.47 11.23
N ASP A 91 8.24 -7.54 10.96
CA ASP A 91 8.83 -8.79 10.49
C ASP A 91 9.18 -8.68 9.00
N PHE A 92 10.05 -9.56 8.51
CA PHE A 92 10.41 -9.59 7.08
C PHE A 92 9.21 -9.78 6.16
N THR A 93 8.19 -10.52 6.63
CA THR A 93 6.91 -10.72 5.93
C THR A 93 6.13 -9.42 5.73
N GLY A 94 6.46 -8.36 6.47
CA GLY A 94 5.89 -7.03 6.31
C GLY A 94 6.40 -6.27 5.08
N ILE A 95 7.47 -6.74 4.42
CA ILE A 95 7.99 -6.16 3.18
C ILE A 95 7.37 -6.88 1.99
N VAL A 96 6.69 -6.13 1.13
CA VAL A 96 6.04 -6.65 -0.09
C VAL A 96 6.58 -5.95 -1.34
N VAL A 97 6.37 -6.58 -2.50
CA VAL A 97 6.64 -5.95 -3.81
C VAL A 97 5.90 -4.61 -3.88
N GLY A 98 6.53 -3.59 -4.43
CA GLY A 98 5.99 -2.23 -4.51
C GLY A 98 6.35 -1.33 -3.32
N ASN A 99 6.73 -1.87 -2.16
CA ASN A 99 7.23 -1.04 -1.06
C ASN A 99 8.48 -0.26 -1.48
N HIS A 100 8.57 1.02 -1.09
CA HIS A 100 9.83 1.73 -1.16
C HIS A 100 10.63 1.46 0.09
N VAL A 101 11.89 1.06 -0.07
CA VAL A 101 12.77 0.74 1.05
C VAL A 101 14.08 1.48 0.94
N GLN A 102 14.65 1.79 2.10
CA GLN A 102 16.03 2.19 2.28
C GLN A 102 16.73 1.10 3.10
N ALA A 103 17.57 0.31 2.43
CA ALA A 103 18.36 -0.73 3.06
C ALA A 103 19.81 -0.25 3.27
N LYS A 104 20.33 -0.47 4.47
CA LYS A 104 21.72 -0.18 4.83
C LYS A 104 22.41 -1.46 5.27
N GLY A 105 23.64 -1.67 4.83
CA GLY A 105 24.40 -2.85 5.23
C GLY A 105 25.71 -2.99 4.48
N THR A 106 26.21 -4.22 4.35
CA THR A 106 27.47 -4.51 3.68
C THR A 106 27.21 -5.10 2.29
N MET A 107 27.87 -4.57 1.26
CA MET A 107 27.81 -5.15 -0.08
C MET A 107 28.81 -6.30 -0.22
N THR A 108 28.34 -7.47 -0.63
CA THR A 108 29.16 -8.66 -0.87
C THR A 108 28.74 -9.29 -2.20
N GLN A 109 29.68 -9.39 -3.15
CA GLN A 109 29.47 -9.99 -4.47
C GLN A 109 28.21 -9.50 -5.22
N GLY A 110 27.88 -8.21 -5.09
CA GLY A 110 26.72 -7.61 -5.76
C GLY A 110 25.38 -7.79 -5.05
N ALA A 111 25.36 -8.43 -3.87
CA ALA A 111 24.21 -8.48 -2.98
C ALA A 111 24.45 -7.61 -1.73
N LEU A 112 23.38 -7.07 -1.15
CA LEU A 112 23.42 -6.29 0.09
C LEU A 112 23.01 -7.17 1.28
N LEU A 113 23.92 -7.39 2.22
CA LEU A 113 23.59 -7.95 3.53
C LEU A 113 23.20 -6.79 4.47
N ALA A 114 21.90 -6.57 4.64
CA ALA A 114 21.34 -5.39 5.31
C ALA A 114 21.35 -5.54 6.83
N SER A 115 21.93 -4.57 7.55
CA SER A 115 21.77 -4.43 9.00
C SER A 115 20.48 -3.67 9.37
N GLU A 116 19.95 -2.86 8.44
CA GLU A 116 18.68 -2.15 8.60
C GLU A 116 17.94 -2.13 7.26
N ILE A 117 16.63 -2.37 7.29
CA ILE A 117 15.73 -2.11 6.16
C ILE A 117 14.60 -1.21 6.67
N LYS A 118 14.62 0.06 6.25
CA LYS A 118 13.54 1.01 6.53
C LYS A 118 12.55 0.98 5.36
N VAL A 119 11.33 0.58 5.63
CA VAL A 119 10.20 0.70 4.71
C VAL A 119 9.63 2.11 4.84
N GLU A 120 9.54 2.81 3.72
CA GLU A 120 9.00 4.17 3.65
C GLU A 120 7.67 4.15 2.91
N GLU A 121 6.75 5.02 3.32
CA GLU A 121 5.65 5.42 2.45
C GLU A 121 6.22 6.37 1.39
N THR A 122 6.15 5.94 0.14
CA THR A 122 6.18 6.93 -0.94
C THR A 122 4.77 7.47 -1.08
N LYS A 123 4.52 8.67 -0.56
CA LYS A 123 3.63 9.58 -1.30
C LYS A 123 4.36 9.83 -2.60
N ARG A 124 4.04 9.07 -3.66
CA ARG A 124 4.60 9.37 -4.98
C ARG A 124 3.95 10.68 -5.38
N GLU A 125 4.73 11.76 -5.44
CA GLU A 125 4.22 13.07 -5.87
C GLU A 125 3.74 13.08 -7.34
N ASP A 126 3.88 11.96 -8.06
CA ASP A 126 3.44 11.81 -9.44
C ASP A 126 2.52 10.57 -9.59
N GLY A 127 1.22 10.77 -9.36
CA GLY A 127 0.13 10.34 -10.26
C GLY A 127 -0.20 8.85 -10.52
N ASP A 128 0.41 7.86 -9.86
CA ASP A 128 0.13 6.43 -10.11
C ASP A 128 -0.63 5.72 -8.97
N ASP A 129 -1.12 6.45 -7.97
CA ASP A 129 -2.04 5.88 -7.00
C ASP A 129 -3.37 5.63 -7.71
N ASN A 130 -3.65 4.35 -7.95
CA ASN A 130 -4.89 3.91 -8.56
C ASN A 130 -5.95 3.92 -7.47
N GLU A 131 -6.97 4.75 -7.65
CA GLU A 131 -8.16 4.77 -6.80
C GLU A 131 -9.20 3.79 -7.33
N ARG A 132 -9.82 3.04 -6.41
CA ARG A 132 -10.87 2.09 -6.72
C ARG A 132 -11.91 2.07 -5.61
N SER A 133 -13.09 2.61 -5.91
CA SER A 133 -14.26 2.50 -5.03
C SER A 133 -15.14 1.31 -5.38
N GLY A 134 -15.80 0.77 -4.35
CA GLY A 134 -16.92 -0.15 -4.49
C GLY A 134 -17.02 -1.18 -3.37
N THR A 135 -17.95 -2.11 -3.55
CA THR A 135 -18.29 -3.10 -2.52
C THR A 135 -17.24 -4.21 -2.41
N ILE A 136 -16.80 -4.48 -1.19
CA ILE A 136 -15.93 -5.61 -0.85
C ILE A 136 -16.66 -6.92 -1.13
N SER A 137 -15.98 -7.79 -1.87
CA SER A 137 -16.36 -9.19 -2.08
C SER A 137 -15.16 -10.11 -1.93
N GLY A 138 -15.39 -11.39 -1.66
CA GLY A 138 -14.32 -12.38 -1.56
C GLY A 138 -13.28 -12.13 -0.45
N LEU A 139 -13.58 -11.29 0.54
CA LEU A 139 -12.72 -11.08 1.70
C LEU A 139 -12.64 -12.40 2.47
N ALA A 140 -11.44 -12.99 2.50
CA ALA A 140 -11.14 -14.16 3.31
C ALA A 140 -11.09 -13.78 4.81
N ALA A 141 -11.34 -14.74 5.70
CA ALA A 141 -11.51 -14.52 7.14
C ALA A 141 -10.44 -13.58 7.75
N THR A 142 -10.90 -12.64 8.58
CA THR A 142 -10.20 -11.43 9.08
C THR A 142 -9.00 -11.70 10.02
N THR A 143 -8.55 -12.95 10.17
CA THR A 143 -7.37 -13.29 10.97
C THR A 143 -6.05 -12.79 10.36
N GLY A 144 -6.07 -12.22 9.15
CA GLY A 144 -4.91 -11.74 8.42
C GLY A 144 -4.52 -10.27 8.65
N CYS A 145 -5.31 -9.48 9.38
CA CYS A 145 -5.06 -8.05 9.54
C CYS A 145 -3.62 -7.71 9.98
N PRO A 146 -2.96 -6.68 9.38
CA PRO A 146 -3.44 -5.79 8.32
C PRO A 146 -3.27 -6.34 6.89
N VAL A 147 -2.82 -7.59 6.72
CA VAL A 147 -2.57 -8.24 5.42
C VAL A 147 -3.81 -9.03 4.98
N LEU A 148 -4.61 -8.40 4.15
CA LEU A 148 -5.87 -8.92 3.63
C LEU A 148 -5.80 -9.07 2.11
N THR A 149 -6.72 -9.86 1.58
CA THR A 149 -6.99 -9.91 0.14
C THR A 149 -8.50 -9.97 -0.05
N PHE A 150 -9.02 -9.08 -0.88
CA PHE A 150 -10.43 -8.98 -1.23
C PHE A 150 -10.59 -8.46 -2.65
N VAL A 151 -11.82 -8.34 -3.13
CA VAL A 151 -12.13 -7.96 -4.51
C VAL A 151 -13.13 -6.80 -4.51
N ILE A 152 -12.86 -5.79 -5.35
CA ILE A 152 -13.80 -4.71 -5.68
C ILE A 152 -14.14 -4.83 -7.18
N GLY A 153 -15.38 -5.21 -7.49
CA GLY A 153 -15.81 -5.53 -8.85
C GLY A 153 -15.03 -6.73 -9.42
N THR A 154 -14.09 -6.47 -10.34
CA THR A 154 -13.19 -7.49 -10.91
C THR A 154 -11.74 -7.35 -10.45
N THR A 155 -11.43 -6.33 -9.65
CA THR A 155 -10.06 -6.00 -9.26
C THR A 155 -9.72 -6.65 -7.92
N THR A 156 -8.63 -7.42 -7.89
CA THR A 156 -8.10 -7.95 -6.63
C THR A 156 -7.35 -6.85 -5.89
N ILE A 157 -7.72 -6.63 -4.64
CA ILE A 157 -7.06 -5.72 -3.71
C ILE A 157 -6.25 -6.54 -2.73
N ARG A 158 -4.98 -6.16 -2.53
CA ARG A 158 -4.08 -6.72 -1.53
C ARG A 158 -3.68 -5.61 -0.57
N THR A 159 -3.84 -5.82 0.72
CA THR A 159 -3.29 -4.91 1.74
C THR A 159 -2.01 -5.50 2.32
N SER A 160 -1.22 -4.67 3.01
CA SER A 160 0.05 -5.05 3.59
C SER A 160 0.21 -4.47 4.99
N SER A 161 1.37 -4.74 5.62
CA SER A 161 1.70 -4.15 6.91
C SER A 161 1.69 -2.61 6.89
N THR A 162 1.90 -2.00 5.72
CA THR A 162 1.97 -0.54 5.54
C THR A 162 0.69 0.08 5.02
N THR A 163 -0.40 -0.67 4.85
CA THR A 163 -1.67 -0.10 4.42
C THR A 163 -2.29 0.69 5.57
N VAL A 164 -2.71 1.92 5.29
CA VAL A 164 -3.49 2.77 6.20
C VAL A 164 -4.97 2.41 6.06
N PHE A 165 -5.66 2.25 7.19
CA PHE A 165 -7.12 2.08 7.22
C PHE A 165 -7.71 3.34 7.83
N GLU A 166 -8.45 4.09 7.03
CA GLU A 166 -9.10 5.36 7.38
C GLU A 166 -10.60 5.12 7.59
N ASP A 167 -11.18 5.71 8.63
CA ASP A 167 -12.58 5.54 9.05
C ASP A 167 -13.06 4.11 9.31
N VAL A 168 -12.14 3.14 9.31
CA VAL A 168 -12.43 1.74 9.57
C VAL A 168 -11.27 1.02 10.24
N LEU A 169 -11.61 0.14 11.19
CA LEU A 169 -10.64 -0.82 11.68
C LEU A 169 -10.48 -1.94 10.65
N CYS A 170 -9.25 -2.39 10.38
CA CYS A 170 -9.02 -3.53 9.49
C CYS A 170 -9.91 -4.75 9.87
N SER A 171 -10.08 -5.00 11.18
CA SER A 171 -10.90 -6.10 11.69
C SER A 171 -12.41 -5.93 11.47
N ALA A 172 -12.86 -4.71 11.18
CA ALA A 172 -14.26 -4.38 10.92
C ALA A 172 -14.61 -4.47 9.41
N LEU A 173 -13.62 -4.60 8.52
CA LEU A 173 -13.88 -4.82 7.11
C LEU A 173 -14.62 -6.15 6.90
N ALA A 174 -15.67 -6.10 6.10
CA ALA A 174 -16.54 -7.23 5.82
C ALA A 174 -16.97 -7.24 4.35
N ASN A 175 -17.34 -8.41 3.83
CA ASN A 175 -18.02 -8.49 2.54
C ASN A 175 -19.31 -7.67 2.59
N GLY A 176 -19.55 -6.86 1.56
CA GLY A 176 -20.67 -5.92 1.51
C GLY A 176 -20.35 -4.49 1.93
N ALA A 177 -19.23 -4.24 2.60
CA ALA A 177 -18.80 -2.87 2.90
C ALA A 177 -18.39 -2.13 1.63
N VAL A 178 -18.76 -0.87 1.49
CA VAL A 178 -18.29 0.01 0.41
C VAL A 178 -17.03 0.72 0.88
N VAL A 179 -15.97 0.64 0.07
CA VAL A 179 -14.68 1.23 0.41
C VAL A 179 -14.09 1.94 -0.79
N GLU A 180 -13.31 2.97 -0.53
CA GLU A 180 -12.34 3.53 -1.46
C GLU A 180 -10.96 2.91 -1.17
N VAL A 181 -10.28 2.47 -2.21
CA VAL A 181 -8.91 1.94 -2.10
C VAL A 181 -7.98 2.75 -2.99
N SER A 182 -6.94 3.33 -2.41
CA SER A 182 -5.81 3.89 -3.14
C SER A 182 -4.63 2.93 -3.08
N GLY A 183 -3.92 2.74 -4.19
CA GLY A 183 -2.72 1.91 -4.18
C GLY A 183 -2.02 1.73 -5.52
N VAL A 184 -1.01 0.87 -5.53
CA VAL A 184 -0.17 0.65 -6.72
C VAL A 184 -0.69 -0.52 -7.54
N LEU A 185 -1.05 -0.27 -8.79
CA LEU A 185 -1.39 -1.33 -9.76
C LEU A 185 -0.17 -2.24 -10.01
N GLN A 186 -0.37 -3.53 -9.81
CA GLN A 186 0.61 -4.57 -10.03
C GLN A 186 0.55 -5.10 -11.47
N THR A 187 1.60 -5.78 -11.91
CA THR A 187 1.68 -6.36 -13.26
C THR A 187 0.65 -7.46 -13.50
N ASP A 188 0.11 -8.08 -12.45
CA ASP A 188 -0.97 -9.06 -12.52
C ASP A 188 -2.38 -8.44 -12.55
N GLY A 189 -2.47 -7.09 -12.52
CA GLY A 189 -3.73 -6.35 -12.51
C GLY A 189 -4.36 -6.19 -11.11
N SER A 190 -3.72 -6.68 -10.05
CA SER A 190 -4.14 -6.39 -8.67
C SER A 190 -3.67 -5.01 -8.21
N ILE A 191 -4.31 -4.45 -7.19
CA ILE A 191 -3.87 -3.22 -6.53
C ILE A 191 -3.26 -3.59 -5.18
N LEU A 192 -2.02 -3.17 -4.94
CA LEU A 192 -1.44 -3.16 -3.60
C LEU A 192 -1.85 -1.87 -2.90
N ALA A 193 -2.80 -1.96 -1.98
CA ALA A 193 -3.38 -0.83 -1.28
C ALA A 193 -2.36 -0.14 -0.37
N THR A 194 -2.20 1.17 -0.56
CA THR A 194 -1.54 2.07 0.39
C THR A 194 -2.56 2.61 1.40
N LYS A 195 -3.81 2.80 0.98
CA LYS A 195 -4.92 3.24 1.80
C LYS A 195 -6.20 2.45 1.51
N VAL A 196 -6.97 2.16 2.55
CA VAL A 196 -8.35 1.67 2.47
C VAL A 196 -9.19 2.57 3.35
N GLU A 197 -10.19 3.21 2.77
CA GLU A 197 -11.13 4.10 3.44
C GLU A 197 -12.53 3.51 3.31
N LEU A 198 -13.30 3.52 4.40
CA LEU A 198 -14.70 3.13 4.32
C LEU A 198 -15.48 4.30 3.71
N GLU A 199 -16.09 4.08 2.54
CA GLU A 199 -16.99 5.07 1.98
C GLU A 199 -18.34 4.93 2.68
N ASP A 200 -18.91 6.07 3.05
CA ASP A 200 -20.33 6.13 3.36
C ASP A 200 -21.11 5.77 2.08
N ASP A 201 -22.16 4.95 2.21
CA ASP A 201 -23.01 4.63 1.06
C ASP A 201 -23.52 5.95 0.45
N GLU A 202 -23.42 6.16 -0.89
CA GLU A 202 -23.89 7.40 -1.54
C GLU A 202 -25.38 7.70 -1.29
N ASP A 203 -26.14 6.71 -0.79
CA ASP A 203 -27.54 6.79 -0.41
C ASP A 203 -27.77 7.20 1.07
N ASP A 204 -26.71 7.36 1.88
CA ASP A 204 -26.82 7.75 3.28
C ASP A 204 -27.29 9.20 3.44
N ALA A 205 -28.26 9.41 4.32
CA ALA A 205 -28.69 10.75 4.69
C ALA A 205 -27.68 11.39 5.63
N LYS A 206 -27.21 12.59 5.27
CA LYS A 206 -26.43 13.47 6.13
C LYS A 206 -27.30 14.52 6.80
N VAL A 207 -27.14 14.68 8.12
CA VAL A 207 -27.88 15.65 8.95
C VAL A 207 -26.96 16.26 9.98
N GLU A 208 -26.93 17.58 10.05
CA GLU A 208 -26.14 18.34 11.03
C GLU A 208 -27.05 19.11 11.98
N GLY A 209 -26.61 19.26 13.23
CA GLY A 209 -27.19 20.16 14.21
C GLY A 209 -27.25 19.59 15.62
N GLN A 210 -28.02 20.26 16.48
CA GLN A 210 -28.03 19.96 17.91
C GLN A 210 -28.82 18.70 18.26
N VAL A 211 -28.19 17.84 19.05
CA VAL A 211 -28.82 16.70 19.72
C VAL A 211 -29.93 17.21 20.64
N SER A 212 -31.12 16.62 20.50
CA SER A 212 -32.25 16.85 21.40
C SER A 212 -32.99 15.55 21.67
N GLY A 213 -33.71 15.46 22.80
CA GLY A 213 -34.48 14.27 23.14
C GLY A 213 -33.64 12.99 23.29
N LEU A 214 -32.37 13.11 23.69
CA LEU A 214 -31.46 11.99 23.85
C LEU A 214 -32.00 10.99 24.89
N SER A 215 -32.13 9.73 24.46
CA SER A 215 -32.43 8.59 25.33
C SER A 215 -31.27 8.30 26.29
N SER A 216 -31.50 7.52 27.34
CA SER A 216 -30.46 7.20 28.33
C SER A 216 -29.18 6.65 27.71
N ILE A 217 -28.05 7.34 27.97
CA ILE A 217 -26.69 6.92 27.57
C ILE A 217 -26.27 5.57 28.18
N ALA A 218 -26.98 5.05 29.18
CA ALA A 218 -26.78 3.70 29.70
C ALA A 218 -27.01 2.60 28.65
N SER A 219 -27.68 2.94 27.54
CA SER A 219 -27.97 2.02 26.43
C SER A 219 -26.90 2.03 25.34
N CYS A 220 -25.83 2.83 25.49
CA CYS A 220 -24.74 2.89 24.52
C CYS A 220 -24.19 1.49 24.15
N PRO A 221 -23.86 1.25 22.87
CA PRO A 221 -23.87 2.21 21.76
C PRO A 221 -25.25 2.42 21.09
N VAL A 222 -26.33 1.85 21.64
CA VAL A 222 -27.69 1.87 21.06
C VAL A 222 -28.54 2.93 21.77
N VAL A 223 -28.59 4.14 21.22
CA VAL A 223 -29.37 5.27 21.72
C VAL A 223 -30.23 5.87 20.61
N SER A 224 -31.21 6.67 20.98
CA SER A 224 -32.00 7.47 20.06
C SER A 224 -32.00 8.94 20.48
N PHE A 225 -32.01 9.83 19.50
CA PHE A 225 -32.13 11.27 19.72
C PHE A 225 -32.74 11.93 18.48
N THR A 226 -32.86 13.25 18.49
CA THR A 226 -33.45 14.04 17.40
C THR A 226 -32.51 15.18 17.02
N ILE A 227 -32.35 15.41 15.72
CA ILE A 227 -31.74 16.63 15.17
C ILE A 227 -32.82 17.32 14.31
N GLY A 228 -33.22 18.52 14.72
CA GLY A 228 -34.35 19.23 14.10
C GLY A 228 -35.65 18.40 14.18
N THR A 229 -36.14 17.93 13.02
CA THR A 229 -37.34 17.07 12.92
C THR A 229 -37.02 15.59 12.67
N LYS A 230 -35.74 15.23 12.53
CA LYS A 230 -35.32 13.89 12.16
C LYS A 230 -34.97 13.09 13.40
N GLN A 231 -35.64 11.95 13.56
CA GLN A 231 -35.31 10.98 14.60
C GLN A 231 -34.12 10.14 14.17
N ILE A 232 -33.12 10.05 15.04
CA ILE A 232 -31.88 9.30 14.84
C ILE A 232 -31.87 8.12 15.81
N THR A 233 -31.48 6.94 15.32
CA THR A 233 -31.19 5.75 16.14
C THR A 233 -29.79 5.26 15.83
N THR A 234 -29.01 4.90 16.84
CA THR A 234 -27.69 4.30 16.68
C THR A 234 -27.76 2.79 16.96
N SER A 235 -26.72 2.05 16.57
CA SER A 235 -26.61 0.62 16.77
C SER A 235 -25.20 0.23 17.22
N ALA A 236 -24.96 -1.07 17.40
CA ALA A 236 -23.62 -1.58 17.71
C ALA A 236 -22.60 -1.37 16.58
N SER A 237 -23.05 -1.10 15.35
CA SER A 237 -22.19 -0.81 14.20
C SER A 237 -22.04 0.69 13.92
N THR A 238 -22.66 1.57 14.70
CA THR A 238 -22.50 3.02 14.53
C THR A 238 -21.10 3.43 14.97
N THR A 239 -20.35 4.08 14.06
CA THR A 239 -19.06 4.70 14.35
C THR A 239 -19.28 6.05 15.02
N PHE A 240 -18.50 6.34 16.06
CA PHE A 240 -18.50 7.66 16.72
C PHE A 240 -17.12 8.28 16.57
N GLU A 241 -17.07 9.47 15.97
CA GLU A 241 -15.83 10.20 15.69
C GLU A 241 -15.83 11.56 16.40
N ASP A 242 -14.70 11.92 17.01
CA ASP A 242 -14.54 13.13 17.86
C ASP A 242 -15.57 13.29 18.99
N VAL A 243 -16.36 12.25 19.23
CA VAL A 243 -17.30 12.07 20.33
C VAL A 243 -17.36 10.59 20.67
N THR A 244 -17.68 10.26 21.92
CA THR A 244 -18.05 8.90 22.30
C THR A 244 -19.55 8.83 22.52
N CYS A 245 -20.18 7.68 22.32
CA CYS A 245 -21.61 7.54 22.63
C CYS A 245 -21.96 8.02 24.05
N ALA A 246 -21.11 7.72 25.04
CA ALA A 246 -21.33 8.12 26.43
C ALA A 246 -21.18 9.64 26.67
N ALA A 247 -20.53 10.36 25.75
CA ALA A 247 -20.36 11.81 25.80
C ALA A 247 -21.47 12.58 25.06
N LEU A 248 -22.40 11.88 24.39
CA LEU A 248 -23.57 12.53 23.79
C LEU A 248 -24.44 13.17 24.88
N VAL A 249 -24.83 14.41 24.65
CA VAL A 249 -25.72 15.19 25.52
C VAL A 249 -26.63 16.08 24.69
N ASN A 250 -27.79 16.45 25.23
CA ASN A 250 -28.65 17.43 24.57
C ASN A 250 -27.93 18.78 24.42
N GLY A 251 -28.06 19.40 23.26
CA GLY A 251 -27.41 20.66 22.88
C GLY A 251 -26.02 20.48 22.25
N LEU A 252 -25.48 19.26 22.15
CA LEU A 252 -24.25 19.01 21.41
C LEU A 252 -24.52 19.09 19.91
N ASP A 253 -23.76 19.91 19.19
CA ASP A 253 -23.75 19.95 17.73
C ASP A 253 -23.01 18.73 17.18
N VAL A 254 -23.66 18.01 16.27
CA VAL A 254 -23.14 16.79 15.65
C VAL A 254 -23.53 16.73 14.18
N GLU A 255 -22.71 16.02 13.40
CA GLU A 255 -23.04 15.50 12.09
C GLU A 255 -23.42 14.02 12.21
N VAL A 256 -24.51 13.62 11.57
CA VAL A 256 -24.96 12.23 11.50
C VAL A 256 -25.10 11.81 10.04
N LYS A 257 -24.51 10.67 9.71
CA LYS A 257 -24.74 9.94 8.45
C LYS A 257 -25.46 8.62 8.73
N GLY A 258 -26.31 8.18 7.81
CA GLY A 258 -26.90 6.85 7.87
C GLY A 258 -28.13 6.63 7.02
N VAL A 259 -28.66 5.41 7.08
CA VAL A 259 -29.74 4.94 6.21
C VAL A 259 -31.09 5.44 6.69
N VAL A 260 -31.86 6.05 5.78
CA VAL A 260 -33.26 6.42 6.03
C VAL A 260 -34.13 5.16 6.07
N GLN A 261 -34.82 4.96 7.18
CA GLN A 261 -35.74 3.85 7.40
C GLN A 261 -37.13 4.17 6.82
N SER A 262 -37.95 3.13 6.63
CA SER A 262 -39.30 3.25 6.05
C SER A 262 -40.26 4.16 6.83
N ASN A 263 -40.01 4.37 8.13
CA ASN A 263 -40.75 5.29 9.01
C ASN A 263 -40.20 6.73 8.99
N GLY A 264 -39.14 7.00 8.23
CA GLY A 264 -38.47 8.30 8.14
C GLY A 264 -37.42 8.60 9.21
N SER A 265 -37.14 7.69 10.16
CA SER A 265 -35.98 7.82 11.04
C SER A 265 -34.68 7.43 10.32
N ILE A 266 -33.54 7.87 10.85
CA ILE A 266 -32.22 7.53 10.32
C ILE A 266 -31.56 6.53 11.26
N LEU A 267 -31.15 5.39 10.72
CA LEU A 267 -30.25 4.47 11.40
C LEU A 267 -28.82 4.95 11.14
N ALA A 268 -28.20 5.56 12.15
CA ALA A 268 -26.89 6.17 12.01
C ALA A 268 -25.80 5.12 11.74
N THR A 269 -25.04 5.34 10.69
CA THR A 269 -23.78 4.64 10.37
C THR A 269 -22.61 5.36 11.04
N LYS A 270 -22.65 6.71 11.06
CA LYS A 270 -21.63 7.57 11.70
C LYS A 270 -22.28 8.71 12.50
N VAL A 271 -21.69 9.03 13.65
CA VAL A 271 -21.98 10.25 14.44
C VAL A 271 -20.66 10.94 14.74
N GLU A 272 -20.53 12.18 14.29
CA GLU A 272 -19.33 13.00 14.42
C GLU A 272 -19.64 14.30 15.15
N ARG A 273 -18.70 14.82 15.94
CA ARG A 273 -18.85 16.13 16.57
C ARG A 273 -18.47 17.25 15.59
N ASP A 274 -19.37 18.21 15.42
CA ASP A 274 -19.14 19.46 14.66
C ASP A 274 -18.51 20.56 15.55
#